data_AF-G5BB25-F1
#
_entry.id   AF-G5BB25-F1
#
_cell.length_a   1.000
_cell.length_b   1.000
_cell.length_c   1.000
_cell.angle_alpha   90.00
_cell.angle_beta   90.00
_cell.angle_gamma   90.00
#
_symmetry.space_group_name_H-M   'P 1'
#
loop_
_entity.id
_entity.type
_entity.pdbx_description
1 polymer ?
#
loop_
_entity_poly.entity_id
_entity_poly.type
_entity_poly.pdbx_seq_one_letter_code
_entity_poly.pdbx_strand_id
1 'polypeptide(L)' 'MKPSSLSLLALTILLCLHVAQPGVRKNGTKWKPGFCPEFFLECAFNGFPGCRSDRSCKAGKKCCYYNCRHQCVEPALFLD' A
#
# COMPACT_ATOMS: atom_id res chain seq x y z
N MET A 1 -45.63 -4.27 -21.62
CA MET A 1 -45.31 -2.84 -21.81
C MET A 1 -43.91 -2.78 -22.41
N LYS A 2 -43.75 -2.26 -23.64
CA LYS A 2 -42.45 -2.23 -24.33
C LYS A 2 -41.67 -1.05 -23.77
N PRO A 3 -40.45 -1.25 -23.22
CA PRO A 3 -39.66 -0.12 -22.76
C PRO A 3 -39.40 0.82 -23.94
N SER A 4 -39.62 2.11 -23.74
CA SER A 4 -39.34 3.12 -24.76
C SER A 4 -37.85 3.05 -25.15
N SER A 5 -37.54 3.34 -26.41
CA SER A 5 -36.16 3.36 -26.93
C SER A 5 -35.22 4.20 -26.04
N LEU A 6 -35.71 5.32 -25.50
CA LEU A 6 -35.00 6.16 -24.54
C LEU A 6 -34.66 5.43 -23.23
N SER A 7 -35.54 4.57 -22.75
CA SER A 7 -35.33 3.78 -21.54
C SER A 7 -34.26 2.72 -21.74
N LEU A 8 -34.20 2.10 -22.93
CA LEU A 8 -33.11 1.18 -23.27
C LEU A 8 -31.77 1.91 -23.35
N LEU A 9 -31.71 3.08 -24.01
CA LEU A 9 -30.49 3.87 -24.13
C LEU A 9 -29.95 4.35 -22.78
N ALA A 10 -30.83 4.79 -21.88
CA ALA A 10 -30.42 5.19 -20.53
C ALA A 10 -29.85 4.01 -19.73
N LEU A 11 -30.47 2.83 -19.83
CA LEU A 11 -30.02 1.63 -19.14
C LEU A 11 -28.65 1.17 -19.67
N THR A 12 -28.45 1.19 -20.99
CA THR A 12 -27.16 0.81 -21.59
C THR A 12 -26.04 1.77 -21.23
N ILE A 13 -26.31 3.08 -21.16
CA ILE A 13 -25.33 4.09 -20.72
C ILE A 13 -24.92 3.85 -19.26
N LEU A 14 -25.88 3.60 -18.36
CA LEU A 14 -25.59 3.23 -16.96
C LEU A 14 -24.73 1.96 -16.90
N LEU A 15 -25.10 0.96 -17.72
CA LEU A 15 -24.39 -0.30 -17.88
C LEU A 15 -23.06 -0.15 -18.66
N CYS A 16 -22.68 1.03 -19.13
CA CYS A 16 -21.36 1.31 -19.68
C CYS A 16 -20.50 2.04 -18.65
N LEU A 17 -21.09 2.98 -17.91
CA LEU A 17 -20.40 3.73 -16.86
C LEU A 17 -19.85 2.83 -15.75
N HIS A 18 -20.59 1.80 -15.34
CA HIS A 18 -20.14 0.89 -14.30
C HIS A 18 -18.97 -0.03 -14.74
N VAL A 19 -18.85 -0.36 -16.03
CA VAL A 19 -17.73 -1.13 -16.61
C VAL A 19 -16.53 -0.23 -16.84
N ALA A 20 -16.80 1.05 -17.16
CA ALA A 20 -15.80 2.07 -17.33
C ALA A 20 -15.29 2.64 -16.00
N GLN A 21 -15.83 2.23 -14.84
CA GLN A 21 -15.18 2.54 -13.57
C GLN A 21 -13.77 1.95 -13.63
N PRO A 22 -12.73 2.79 -13.76
CA PRO A 22 -11.39 2.31 -13.58
C PRO A 22 -11.39 1.91 -12.12
N GLY A 23 -11.35 0.61 -11.85
CA GLY A 23 -11.02 0.15 -10.52
C GLY A 23 -9.70 0.83 -10.21
N VAL A 24 -9.75 1.92 -9.45
CA VAL A 24 -8.58 2.54 -8.88
C VAL A 24 -8.07 1.46 -7.96
N ARG A 25 -7.23 0.58 -8.52
CA ARG A 25 -6.26 -0.16 -7.75
C ARG A 25 -5.43 0.95 -7.16
N LYS A 26 -5.85 1.44 -5.98
CA LYS A 26 -4.91 1.90 -4.99
C LYS A 26 -4.03 0.67 -4.79
N ASN A 27 -2.98 0.57 -5.60
CA ASN A 27 -1.75 -0.03 -5.17
C ASN A 27 -1.37 0.86 -3.99
N GLY A 28 -2.00 0.62 -2.83
CA GLY A 28 -1.76 1.39 -1.63
C GLY A 28 -0.27 1.30 -1.45
N THR A 29 0.43 2.40 -1.64
CA THR A 29 1.88 2.38 -1.70
C THR A 29 2.36 1.52 -0.54
N LYS A 30 3.18 0.49 -0.82
CA LYS A 30 3.73 -0.37 0.25
C LYS A 30 4.57 0.45 1.26
N TRP A 31 4.73 1.74 0.98
CA TRP A 31 5.54 2.74 1.61
C TRP A 31 4.67 3.70 2.42
N LYS A 32 5.01 3.82 3.71
CA LYS A 32 4.57 4.92 4.58
C LYS A 32 5.57 6.08 4.50
N PRO A 33 5.15 7.32 4.79
CA PRO A 33 6.05 8.48 4.81
C PRO A 33 7.21 8.30 5.81
N GLY A 34 8.29 9.05 5.58
CA GLY A 34 9.53 8.98 6.35
C GLY A 34 10.48 7.87 5.89
N PHE A 35 11.65 7.81 6.52
CA PHE A 35 12.75 6.92 6.13
C PHE A 35 13.02 5.84 7.19
N CYS A 36 13.74 4.80 6.79
CA CYS A 36 14.25 3.84 7.76
C CYS A 36 15.40 4.48 8.53
N PRO A 37 15.43 4.35 9.87
CA PRO A 37 16.56 4.81 10.66
C PRO A 37 17.81 4.05 10.25
N GLU A 38 18.94 4.74 10.28
CA GLU A 38 20.21 4.17 9.86
C GLU A 38 20.72 3.13 10.86
N PHE A 39 21.36 2.09 10.34
CA PHE A 39 21.89 0.99 11.13
C PHE A 39 23.24 0.54 10.57
N PHE A 40 24.31 0.96 11.22
CA PHE A 40 25.69 0.80 10.76
C PHE A 40 26.42 -0.44 11.27
N LEU A 41 25.81 -1.18 12.21
CA LEU A 41 26.49 -2.30 12.82
C LEU A 41 26.51 -3.50 11.87
N GLU A 42 27.68 -4.08 11.68
CA GLU A 42 27.80 -5.36 11.00
C GLU A 42 27.19 -6.47 11.85
N CYS A 43 26.41 -7.33 11.20
CA CYS A 43 25.72 -8.43 11.85
C CYS A 43 26.41 -9.74 11.53
N ALA A 44 26.89 -10.45 12.55
CA ALA A 44 27.37 -11.82 12.38
C ALA A 44 26.25 -12.76 11.88
N PHE A 45 25.01 -12.51 12.30
CA PHE A 45 23.83 -13.27 11.90
C PHE A 45 22.60 -12.37 11.76
N ASN A 46 21.71 -12.73 10.83
CA ASN A 46 20.42 -12.08 10.66
C ASN A 46 19.34 -12.78 11.48
N GLY A 47 18.58 -12.03 12.26
CA GLY A 47 17.39 -12.52 12.94
C GLY A 47 16.22 -12.72 11.98
N PHE A 48 15.25 -13.56 12.39
CA PHE A 48 14.04 -13.79 11.58
C PHE A 48 13.26 -12.49 11.31
N PRO A 49 12.77 -12.28 10.08
CA PRO A 49 12.04 -11.06 9.72
C PRO A 49 10.68 -11.02 10.42
N GLY A 50 10.40 -9.94 11.14
CA GLY A 50 9.11 -9.66 11.77
C GLY A 50 8.11 -8.95 10.86
N CYS A 51 8.56 -8.46 9.71
CA CYS A 51 7.74 -7.78 8.71
C CYS A 51 8.33 -7.99 7.30
N ARG A 52 7.52 -7.76 6.26
CA ARG A 52 7.94 -7.80 4.84
C ARG A 52 7.74 -6.48 4.09
N SER A 53 6.94 -5.57 4.63
CA SER A 53 6.64 -4.25 4.04
C SER A 53 6.01 -3.33 5.08
N ASP A 54 5.94 -2.02 4.84
CA ASP A 54 5.33 -1.07 5.80
C ASP A 54 3.86 -1.39 6.08
N ARG A 55 3.15 -2.01 5.12
CA ARG A 55 1.77 -2.48 5.32
C ARG A 55 1.64 -3.54 6.41
N SER A 56 2.69 -4.32 6.65
CA SER A 56 2.73 -5.32 7.73
C SER A 56 2.84 -4.69 9.11
N CYS A 57 3.24 -3.42 9.18
CA CYS A 57 3.42 -2.69 10.42
C CYS A 57 2.15 -1.91 10.79
N LYS A 58 1.80 -1.90 12.07
CA LYS A 58 0.68 -1.10 12.60
C LYS A 58 1.04 0.39 12.59
N ALA A 59 0.02 1.25 12.58
CA ALA A 59 0.17 2.72 12.65
C ALA A 59 1.11 3.30 11.58
N GLY A 60 1.88 4.34 11.90
CA GLY A 60 2.84 5.01 11.02
C GLY A 60 4.20 4.28 10.84
N LYS A 61 4.41 3.16 11.53
CA LYS A 61 5.70 2.45 11.56
C LYS A 61 6.09 1.84 10.21
N LYS A 62 7.37 1.87 9.90
CA LYS A 62 7.96 1.30 8.67
C LYS A 62 8.62 -0.05 8.93
N CYS A 63 8.68 -0.90 7.91
CA CYS A 63 9.39 -2.17 7.96
C CYS A 63 10.83 -1.94 7.49
N CYS A 64 11.77 -1.93 8.43
CA CYS A 64 13.16 -1.58 8.18
C CYS A 64 14.10 -2.67 8.68
N TYR A 65 15.29 -2.75 8.09
CA TYR A 65 16.37 -3.54 8.63
C TYR A 65 17.04 -2.77 9.76
N TYR A 66 16.90 -3.24 11.00
CA TYR A 66 17.43 -2.59 12.19
C TYR A 66 17.72 -3.64 13.26
N ASN A 67 18.83 -3.51 13.99
CA ASN A 67 19.30 -4.52 14.95
C ASN A 67 19.31 -5.93 14.35
N CYS A 68 19.95 -6.05 13.18
CA CYS A 68 20.16 -7.32 12.48
C CYS A 68 18.90 -8.08 12.04
N ARG A 69 17.75 -7.40 11.90
CA ARG A 69 16.52 -8.02 11.38
C ARG A 69 15.57 -7.02 10.76
N HIS A 70 14.66 -7.53 9.93
CA HIS A 70 13.51 -6.73 9.48
C HIS A 70 12.47 -6.62 10.59
N GLN A 71 12.16 -5.40 11.01
CA GLN A 71 11.18 -5.13 12.06
C GLN A 71 10.49 -3.78 11.89
N CYS A 72 9.36 -3.63 12.58
CA CYS A 72 8.57 -2.40 12.55
C CYS A 72 9.17 -1.36 13.49
N VAL A 73 9.69 -0.26 12.93
CA VAL A 73 10.33 0.83 13.65
C VAL A 73 9.62 2.16 13.37
N GLU A 74 9.83 3.14 14.25
CA GLU A 74 9.41 4.51 13.96
C GLU A 74 10.24 5.08 12.79
N PRO A 75 9.62 5.82 11.88
CA PRO A 75 10.33 6.43 10.77
C PRO A 75 11.26 7.56 11.24
N ALA A 76 12.42 7.66 10.61
CA ALA A 76 13.26 8.86 10.70
C ALA A 76 12.64 9.99 9.87
N LEU A 77 12.78 11.23 10.36
CA LEU A 77 12.30 12.42 9.67
C LEU A 77 13.23 12.87 8.54
N PHE A 78 14.51 12.46 8.56
CA PHE A 78 15.54 12.76 7.57
C PHE A 78 16.42 11.52 7.29
N LEU A 79 17.01 11.47 6.10
CA LEU A 79 18.16 10.59 5.79
C LEU A 79 19.40 11.43 6.13
N ASP A 80 19.99 11.24 7.30
CA ASP A 80 21.28 11.83 7.62
C ASP A 80 22.42 10.97 7.05
#